data_AF-A0A0J6GPJ5-F1
#
_entry.id   AF-A0A0J6GPJ5-F1
#
_cell.length_a   1.000
_cell.length_b   1.000
_cell.length_c   1.000
_cell.angle_alpha   90.00
_cell.angle_beta   90.00
_cell.angle_gamma   90.00
#
_symmetry.space_group_name_H-M   'P 1'
#
loop_
_entity.id
_entity.type
_entity.pdbx_description
1 polymer ?
#
loop_
_entity_poly.entity_id
_entity_poly.type
_entity_poly.pdbx_seq_one_letter_code
_entity_poly.pdbx_strand_id
1 'polypeptide(L)'
;MSTGFTEDEMRRALGLDTPAPAIAPHAEPKIEPAASIPVTAPPKAIPRTPVKRRGPMLRVTLQVSKVYDGEETLFVHDAKTLSRFDAEQEAKKALAKAGFKYFVVESIVTVD
;
A
#
# COMPACT_ATOMS: atom_id res chain seq x y z
N MET A 1 32.33 39.99 -21.31
CA MET A 1 32.99 38.67 -21.23
C MET A 1 31.90 37.61 -21.26
N SER A 2 31.44 37.19 -22.44
CA SER A 2 30.45 36.12 -22.55
C SER A 2 31.14 34.79 -22.28
N THR A 3 30.76 34.14 -21.20
CA THR A 3 31.25 32.83 -20.78
C THR A 3 30.90 31.80 -21.84
N GLY A 4 31.88 31.42 -22.65
CA GLY A 4 31.75 30.47 -23.74
C GLY A 4 31.59 29.05 -23.21
N PHE A 5 30.43 28.75 -22.64
CA PHE A 5 30.02 27.37 -22.45
C PHE A 5 29.70 26.77 -23.81
N THR A 6 30.30 25.61 -24.07
CA THR A 6 30.01 24.83 -25.26
C THR A 6 28.64 24.17 -25.12
N GLU A 7 27.95 23.92 -26.24
CA GLU A 7 26.63 23.27 -26.23
C GLU A 7 26.68 21.92 -25.49
N ASP A 8 27.79 21.19 -25.66
CA ASP A 8 28.02 19.90 -25.01
C ASP A 8 28.04 20.02 -23.47
N GLU A 9 28.57 21.12 -22.92
CA GLU A 9 28.54 21.35 -21.47
C GLU A 9 27.13 21.61 -20.95
N MET A 10 26.28 22.29 -21.73
CA MET A 10 24.88 22.50 -21.36
C MET A 10 24.08 21.20 -21.40
N ARG A 11 24.36 20.32 -22.38
CA ARG A 11 23.74 19.00 -22.49
C ARG A 11 24.11 18.08 -21.33
N ARG A 12 25.38 18.09 -20.91
CA ARG A 12 25.84 17.35 -19.72
C ARG A 12 25.20 17.86 -18.43
N ALA A 13 25.11 19.18 -18.25
CA ALA A 13 24.49 19.77 -17.07
C ALA A 13 22.99 19.42 -16.96
N LEU A 14 22.30 19.28 -18.09
CA LEU A 14 20.89 18.87 -18.16
C LEU A 14 20.70 17.34 -18.10
N GLY A 15 21.78 16.56 -18.02
CA GLY A 15 21.70 15.10 -17.99
C GLY A 15 21.24 14.48 -19.32
N LEU A 16 21.35 15.20 -20.44
CA LEU A 16 20.90 14.74 -21.76
C LEU A 16 21.91 13.81 -22.46
N ASP A 17 23.16 13.83 -22.01
CA ASP A 17 24.27 13.03 -22.55
C ASP A 17 24.42 11.66 -21.87
N THR A 18 23.49 11.23 -21.00
CA THR A 18 23.55 9.88 -20.43
C THR A 18 23.24 8.85 -21.52
N PRO A 19 24.18 8.00 -21.95
CA PRO A 19 23.83 6.86 -22.79
C PRO A 19 22.89 5.98 -21.96
N ALA A 20 21.72 5.67 -22.53
CA ALA A 20 20.82 4.69 -21.95
C ALA A 20 21.63 3.40 -21.69
N PRO A 21 21.61 2.84 -20.47
CA PRO A 21 22.30 1.59 -20.21
C PRO A 21 21.72 0.53 -21.15
N ALA A 22 22.60 -0.09 -21.93
CA ALA A 22 22.25 -1.28 -22.70
C ALA A 22 21.65 -2.30 -21.73
N ILE A 23 20.41 -2.71 -22.01
CA ILE A 23 19.72 -3.75 -21.27
C ILE A 23 20.52 -5.04 -21.49
N ALA A 24 21.39 -5.37 -20.53
CA ALA A 24 22.00 -6.67 -20.46
C ALA A 24 20.90 -7.70 -20.13
N PRO A 25 20.83 -8.87 -20.80
CA PRO A 25 19.93 -9.92 -20.40
C PRO A 25 20.24 -10.35 -18.96
N HIS A 26 19.20 -10.38 -18.14
CA HIS A 26 19.20 -10.82 -16.74
C HIS A 26 19.98 -12.14 -16.58
N ALA A 27 21.12 -12.09 -15.93
CA ALA A 27 21.69 -13.25 -15.25
C ALA A 27 21.07 -13.28 -13.85
N GLU A 28 20.43 -14.40 -13.50
CA GLU A 28 19.83 -14.64 -12.19
C GLU A 28 20.85 -14.41 -11.06
N PRO A 29 20.56 -13.55 -10.08
CA PRO A 29 21.37 -13.49 -8.88
C PRO A 29 20.99 -14.68 -7.98
N LYS A 30 21.95 -15.60 -7.85
CA LYS A 30 22.05 -16.61 -6.81
C LYS A 30 21.92 -15.93 -5.44
N ILE A 31 20.82 -16.22 -4.74
CA ILE A 31 20.53 -15.69 -3.40
C ILE A 31 21.45 -16.39 -2.40
N GLU A 32 22.42 -15.64 -1.85
CA GLU A 32 23.11 -16.02 -0.62
C GLU A 32 22.25 -15.65 0.59
N PRO A 33 22.11 -16.51 1.61
CA PRO A 33 21.23 -16.25 2.75
C PRO A 33 21.85 -15.22 3.70
N ALA A 34 21.45 -13.96 3.56
CA ALA A 34 21.74 -12.90 4.52
C ALA A 34 20.69 -12.90 5.65
N ALA A 35 21.19 -13.06 6.86
CA ALA A 35 20.59 -12.88 8.19
C ALA A 35 19.10 -12.45 8.25
N SER A 36 18.30 -13.34 8.84
CA SER A 36 16.91 -13.12 9.22
C SER A 36 16.77 -11.97 10.22
N ILE A 37 16.31 -10.83 9.72
CA ILE A 37 15.64 -9.81 10.53
C ILE A 37 14.30 -10.43 10.98
N PRO A 38 13.93 -10.43 12.28
CA PRO A 38 12.64 -10.95 12.67
C PRO A 38 11.55 -10.00 12.18
N VAL A 39 10.95 -10.35 11.03
CA VAL A 39 9.68 -9.79 10.59
C VAL A 39 8.63 -10.34 11.55
N THR A 40 8.20 -9.50 12.51
CA THR A 40 7.02 -9.77 13.33
C THR A 40 5.86 -10.06 12.39
N ALA A 41 5.45 -11.32 12.32
CA ALA A 41 4.33 -11.75 11.49
C ALA A 41 3.07 -10.97 11.90
N PRO A 42 2.25 -10.48 10.94
CA PRO A 42 0.97 -9.89 11.28
C PRO A 42 0.12 -10.92 12.04
N PRO A 43 -0.70 -10.49 13.02
CA PRO A 43 -1.51 -11.40 13.81
C PRO A 43 -2.36 -12.26 12.90
N LYS A 44 -2.25 -13.58 13.11
CA LYS A 44 -2.91 -14.65 12.36
C LYS A 44 -4.41 -14.34 12.25
N ALA A 45 -4.84 -13.95 11.05
CA ALA A 45 -6.24 -13.65 10.78
C ALA A 45 -7.11 -14.85 11.19
N ILE A 46 -7.98 -14.64 12.17
CA ILE A 46 -8.92 -15.65 12.65
C ILE A 46 -9.77 -16.09 11.45
N PRO A 47 -9.84 -17.39 11.11
CA PRO A 47 -10.67 -17.87 10.02
C PRO A 47 -12.14 -17.65 10.39
N ARG A 48 -12.74 -16.59 9.82
CA ARG A 48 -14.17 -16.34 9.97
C ARG A 48 -14.91 -17.38 9.12
N THR A 49 -15.96 -17.96 9.69
CA THR A 49 -16.80 -18.96 9.04
C THR A 49 -17.29 -18.46 7.68
N PRO A 50 -17.32 -19.33 6.64
CA PRO A 50 -17.77 -18.94 5.31
C PRO A 50 -19.27 -18.68 5.36
N VAL A 51 -19.64 -17.42 5.54
CA VAL A 51 -21.00 -16.95 5.33
C VAL A 51 -21.27 -17.11 3.84
N LYS A 52 -22.37 -17.78 3.45
CA LYS A 52 -22.83 -17.87 2.06
C LYS A 52 -23.08 -16.45 1.54
N ARG A 53 -22.07 -15.84 0.91
CA ARG A 53 -22.11 -14.48 0.35
C ARG A 53 -22.78 -14.56 -1.02
N ARG A 54 -23.72 -13.65 -1.29
CA ARG A 54 -24.60 -13.66 -2.47
C ARG A 54 -24.11 -12.74 -3.61
N GLY A 55 -22.81 -12.51 -3.72
CA GLY A 55 -22.22 -11.71 -4.80
C GLY A 55 -20.84 -11.16 -4.43
N PRO A 56 -20.12 -10.59 -5.41
CA PRO A 56 -18.79 -10.02 -5.19
C PRO A 56 -18.89 -8.82 -4.24
N MET A 57 -18.07 -8.80 -3.20
CA MET A 57 -18.07 -7.77 -2.14
C MET A 57 -16.65 -7.28 -1.87
N LEU A 58 -16.51 -6.03 -1.44
CA LEU A 58 -15.23 -5.48 -1.00
C LEU A 58 -15.13 -5.51 0.52
N ARG A 59 -14.08 -6.14 1.03
CA ARG A 59 -13.74 -6.11 2.46
C ARG A 59 -12.66 -5.07 2.69
N VAL A 60 -13.01 -4.05 3.47
CA VAL A 60 -12.11 -3.00 3.92
C VAL A 60 -11.60 -3.34 5.31
N THR A 61 -10.29 -3.38 5.47
CA THR A 61 -9.63 -3.56 6.77
C THR A 61 -8.98 -2.24 7.16
N LEU A 62 -9.36 -1.73 8.34
CA LEU A 62 -8.88 -0.48 8.90
C LEU A 62 -8.21 -0.77 10.24
N GLN A 63 -7.05 -0.17 10.50
CA GLN A 63 -6.51 -0.05 11.85
C GLN A 63 -7.08 1.22 12.46
N VAL A 64 -7.70 1.09 13.64
CA VAL A 64 -8.51 2.18 14.21
C VAL A 64 -8.21 2.38 15.69
N SER A 65 -8.18 3.64 16.11
CA SER A 65 -7.94 4.01 17.51
C SER A 65 -8.82 5.18 17.95
N LYS A 66 -9.17 5.17 19.24
CA LYS A 66 -9.96 6.23 19.88
C LYS A 66 -9.09 7.37 20.40
N VAL A 67 -7.85 7.06 20.79
CA VAL A 67 -6.88 7.98 21.38
C VAL A 67 -5.65 8.02 20.47
N TYR A 68 -5.01 9.18 20.36
CA TYR A 68 -3.79 9.32 19.56
C TYR A 68 -2.67 8.46 20.17
N ASP A 69 -2.05 7.59 19.35
CA ASP A 69 -1.05 6.59 19.79
C ASP A 69 -1.57 5.62 20.88
N GLY A 70 -2.88 5.39 20.89
CA GLY A 70 -3.55 4.46 21.81
C GLY A 70 -3.73 3.07 21.23
N GLU A 71 -4.58 2.27 21.88
CA GLU A 71 -4.85 0.89 21.47
C GLU A 71 -5.42 0.82 20.04
N GLU A 72 -4.63 0.26 19.13
CA GLU A 72 -5.01 0.03 17.74
C GLU A 72 -5.81 -1.26 17.63
N THR A 73 -7.02 -1.15 17.10
CA THR A 73 -7.91 -2.28 16.89
C THR A 73 -8.14 -2.48 15.40
N LEU A 74 -8.18 -3.74 14.97
CA LEU A 74 -8.51 -4.08 13.58
C LEU A 74 -10.02 -4.04 13.38
N PHE A 75 -10.47 -3.09 12.57
CA PHE A 75 -11.86 -2.94 12.16
C PHE A 75 -12.06 -3.47 10.74
N VAL A 76 -12.98 -4.41 10.60
CA VAL A 76 -13.30 -5.04 9.31
C VAL A 76 -14.71 -4.65 8.89
N HIS A 77 -14.82 -4.05 7.71
CA HIS A 77 -16.09 -3.69 7.11
C HIS A 77 -16.28 -4.39 5.76
N ASP A 78 -17.35 -5.17 5.62
CA ASP A 78 -17.73 -5.81 4.36
C ASP A 78 -18.75 -4.90 3.65
N ALA A 79 -18.31 -4.22 2.59
CA ALA A 79 -19.15 -3.37 1.75
C ALA A 79 -19.79 -4.17 0.61
N LYS A 80 -21.05 -3.85 0.29
CA LYS A 80 -21.80 -4.49 -0.82
C LYS A 80 -21.56 -3.82 -2.18
N THR A 81 -20.59 -2.91 -2.24
CA THR A 81 -20.22 -2.16 -3.45
C THR A 81 -18.91 -2.71 -4.02
N LEU A 82 -18.73 -2.57 -5.34
CA LEU A 82 -17.48 -2.94 -6.04
C LEU A 82 -16.54 -1.75 -6.24
N SER A 83 -16.99 -0.56 -5.86
CA SER A 83 -16.20 0.67 -5.93
C SER A 83 -15.35 0.81 -4.67
N ARG A 84 -14.02 0.86 -4.83
CA ARG A 84 -13.09 1.02 -3.71
C ARG A 84 -13.37 2.29 -2.92
N PHE A 85 -13.64 3.40 -3.61
CA PHE A 85 -13.91 4.68 -2.98
C PHE A 85 -15.21 4.66 -2.15
N ASP A 86 -16.27 4.06 -2.67
CA ASP A 86 -17.53 3.95 -1.93
C ASP A 86 -17.39 3.02 -0.73
N ALA A 87 -16.66 1.92 -0.87
CA ALA A 87 -16.34 1.01 0.21
C ALA A 87 -15.55 1.70 1.34
N GLU A 88 -14.56 2.53 1.00
CA GLU A 88 -13.83 3.34 1.98
C GLU A 88 -14.74 4.34 2.70
N GLN A 89 -15.60 5.04 1.97
CA GLN A 89 -16.53 6.00 2.58
C GLN A 89 -17.51 5.31 3.52
N GLU A 90 -18.04 4.15 3.14
CA GLU A 90 -18.94 3.37 3.99
C GLU A 90 -18.21 2.90 5.26
N ALA A 91 -16.97 2.42 5.13
CA ALA A 91 -16.14 2.02 6.26
C ALA A 91 -15.83 3.21 7.18
N LYS A 92 -15.51 4.40 6.65
CA LYS A 92 -15.32 5.65 7.43
C LYS A 92 -16.59 6.07 8.16
N LYS A 93 -17.76 5.93 7.54
CA LYS A 93 -19.05 6.20 8.20
C LYS A 93 -19.34 5.21 9.32
N ALA A 94 -19.08 3.93 9.09
CA ALA A 94 -19.21 2.89 10.13
C ALA A 94 -18.26 3.16 11.30
N LEU A 95 -17.05 3.63 11.00
CA LEU A 95 -16.06 4.01 11.97
C LEU A 95 -16.49 5.21 12.84
N ALA A 96 -16.99 6.27 12.19
CA ALA A 96 -17.48 7.46 12.87
C ALA A 96 -18.65 7.10 13.82
N LYS A 97 -19.54 6.19 13.41
CA LYS A 97 -20.62 5.66 14.27
C LYS A 97 -20.08 4.90 15.48
N ALA A 98 -18.95 4.22 15.35
CA ALA A 98 -18.30 3.51 16.44
C ALA A 98 -17.42 4.41 17.32
N GLY A 99 -17.27 5.70 16.98
CA GLY A 99 -16.60 6.71 17.80
C GLY A 99 -15.08 6.67 17.74
N PHE A 100 -14.49 6.06 16.71
CA PHE A 100 -13.03 6.12 16.50
C PHE A 100 -12.66 7.41 15.77
N LYS A 101 -11.57 8.05 16.21
CA LYS A 101 -11.08 9.32 15.67
C LYS A 101 -9.92 9.13 14.71
N TYR A 102 -9.06 8.16 14.98
CA TYR A 102 -7.86 7.91 14.19
C TYR A 102 -8.02 6.59 13.47
N PHE A 103 -7.66 6.58 12.19
CA PHE A 103 -7.73 5.38 11.38
C PHE A 103 -6.75 5.40 10.23
N VAL A 104 -6.31 4.21 9.86
CA VAL A 104 -5.47 3.94 8.70
C VAL A 104 -6.11 2.82 7.90
N VAL A 105 -6.23 3.03 6.58
CA VAL A 105 -6.71 1.99 5.66
C VAL A 105 -5.55 1.06 5.38
N GLU A 106 -5.69 -0.22 5.77
CA GLU A 106 -4.63 -1.21 5.58
C GLU A 106 -4.80 -1.93 4.24
N SER A 107 -6.00 -2.42 3.95
CA SER A 107 -6.27 -3.12 2.69
C SER A 107 -7.74 -3.09 2.29
N ILE A 108 -7.96 -3.16 0.98
CA ILE A 108 -9.27 -3.35 0.36
C ILE A 108 -9.16 -4.56 -0.54
N VAL A 109 -9.83 -5.64 -0.16
CA VAL A 109 -9.74 -6.93 -0.85
C VAL A 109 -11.11 -7.31 -1.38
N THR A 110 -11.16 -7.74 -2.64
CA THR A 110 -12.34 -8.40 -3.21
C THR A 110 -12.51 -9.76 -2.56
N VAL A 111 -13.67 -9.99 -1.96
CA VAL A 111 -14.03 -11.27 -1.36
C VAL A 111 -15.15 -11.85 -2.21
N ASP A 112 -14.80 -12.92 -2.92
CA ASP A 112 -15.71 -13.76 -3.72
C ASP A 112 -16.34 -14.88 -2.89
#